data_AF-A0A963V4X8-F1
#
_entry.id   AF-A0A963V4X8-F1
#
_cell.length_a   1.000
_cell.length_b   1.000
_cell.length_c   1.000
_cell.angle_alpha   90.00
_cell.angle_beta   90.00
_cell.angle_gamma   90.00
#
_symmetry.space_group_name_H-M   'P 1'
#
loop_
_entity.id
_entity.type
_entity.pdbx_description
1 polymer ?
#
loop_
_entity_poly.entity_id
_entity_poly.type
_entity_poly.pdbx_seq_one_letter_code
_entity_poly.pdbx_strand_id
1 'polypeptide(L)'
;MKTLDVITIGRSSVDLYGAQVGGRLEDMGSFNKYIGGSPTNIAAGAARLGLRSALITRVGDEHMGRFIREELAREGVDVRGVRTDPDRLTALVILGIRDREQFPLIFFRENCADMALCEDDIDPDFIGQARAVVATGTHLSHPKVEAATLKALRLAREQGLQTSLDIDYRPNLWGVAGHGDGESRFVESGKVTAKLQSTLHLFDLIVGTEEEFHIAGGTTDTIAALKAVRAVTKATLVCKRGPMGAVAFTADIPAGLDEGQSGPGFPIEVFNVLGAGDGFFAGLLKGWLDGKDWPTALTYANACGAFAVSRHGCTPAYPSWEELQAFLRRGVKVKALRKDAEIEQIHWSTNRKGDWSTMRVFAFDHRKQLEDMDGATAEKIGAFKTLCLEAARRVADGRRGYGVLCDSRLGQDALFKATGQGLWIGRPVELPGSRPLTTEPEIGPDFGGLGEWPREHVVKALCFCHPDDDAEMWEKQEATVLRLFAAARRNGLEFLLEVIPSKVGPVSEETTPAIIQRFYDLGVYPDWWKLEPFATEGAWAKAADAIARNDPYTRGIVVLGLDAPQSELEASFALAAKVDLVRGFAVGRTIFGQAARYWLAGAIDDETAVTRMQGNYAALCSTWDKARAAAER
;
A
#
# COMPACT_ATOMS: atom_id res chain seq x y z
N MET A 1 -7.76 17.94 23.46
CA MET A 1 -7.96 16.47 23.37
C MET A 1 -6.92 15.92 22.41
N LYS A 2 -6.29 14.78 22.71
CA LYS A 2 -5.26 14.20 21.83
C LYS A 2 -5.92 13.52 20.61
N THR A 3 -5.63 14.01 19.41
CA THR A 3 -6.17 13.52 18.13
C THR A 3 -5.16 12.69 17.34
N LEU A 4 -3.88 12.72 17.74
CA LEU A 4 -2.81 11.89 17.18
C LEU A 4 -2.24 10.99 18.28
N ASP A 5 -1.80 9.80 17.89
CA ASP A 5 -1.09 8.89 18.78
C ASP A 5 0.39 9.22 18.84
N VAL A 6 1.01 9.47 17.69
CA VAL A 6 2.45 9.74 17.62
C VAL A 6 2.78 10.75 16.53
N ILE A 7 3.65 11.70 16.84
CA ILE A 7 4.37 12.51 15.85
C ILE A 7 5.80 11.98 15.79
N THR A 8 6.26 11.58 14.62
CA THR A 8 7.68 11.36 14.35
C THR A 8 8.28 12.64 13.79
N ILE A 9 9.56 12.89 14.06
CA ILE A 9 10.28 14.03 13.50
C ILE A 9 11.59 13.57 12.88
N GLY A 10 11.82 14.00 11.65
CA GLY A 10 13.16 14.04 11.08
C GLY A 10 13.24 13.68 9.61
N ARG A 11 14.15 12.78 9.25
CA ARG A 11 14.51 12.49 7.86
C ARG A 11 13.40 11.84 7.05
N SER A 12 13.23 12.35 5.83
CA SER A 12 12.50 11.69 4.73
C SER A 12 13.38 11.61 3.47
N SER A 13 13.32 10.48 2.79
CA SER A 13 14.01 10.24 1.52
C SER A 13 13.15 9.42 0.56
N VAL A 14 13.56 9.39 -0.70
CA VAL A 14 13.15 8.34 -1.63
C VAL A 14 14.24 7.31 -1.72
N ASP A 15 13.89 6.06 -1.43
CA ASP A 15 14.79 4.92 -1.45
C ASP A 15 14.61 4.16 -2.76
N LEU A 16 15.69 4.06 -3.53
CA LEU A 16 15.77 3.34 -4.80
C LEU A 16 16.49 2.01 -4.56
N TYR A 17 15.71 0.96 -4.36
CA TYR A 17 16.20 -0.40 -4.13
C TYR A 17 16.49 -1.13 -5.44
N GLY A 18 17.73 -1.58 -5.64
CA GLY A 18 18.12 -2.39 -6.80
C GLY A 18 17.28 -3.67 -6.90
N ALA A 19 16.69 -3.90 -8.07
CA ALA A 19 15.78 -5.03 -8.28
C ALA A 19 16.52 -6.38 -8.44
N GLN A 20 17.78 -6.35 -8.88
CA GLN A 20 18.61 -7.55 -9.12
C GLN A 20 19.32 -8.01 -7.84
N VAL A 21 18.58 -8.64 -6.92
CA VAL A 21 19.12 -9.19 -5.65
C VAL A 21 20.33 -10.10 -5.91
N GLY A 22 21.40 -9.92 -5.13
CA GLY A 22 22.68 -10.60 -5.33
C GLY A 22 23.70 -9.79 -6.14
N GLY A 23 23.25 -8.77 -6.87
CA GLY A 23 24.12 -7.91 -7.70
C GLY A 23 24.95 -6.92 -6.90
N ARG A 24 25.99 -6.36 -7.52
CA ARG A 24 26.66 -5.16 -7.00
C ARG A 24 25.81 -3.94 -7.32
N LEU A 25 25.93 -2.87 -6.53
CA LEU A 25 25.12 -1.66 -6.74
C LEU A 25 25.39 -1.03 -8.11
N GLU A 26 26.63 -1.13 -8.59
CA GLU A 26 27.12 -0.66 -9.90
C GLU A 26 26.52 -1.44 -11.09
N ASP A 27 26.05 -2.66 -10.86
CA ASP A 27 25.49 -3.53 -11.89
C ASP A 27 23.94 -3.51 -11.93
N MET A 28 23.30 -2.75 -11.04
CA MET A 28 21.84 -2.67 -10.97
C MET A 28 21.27 -1.96 -12.19
N GLY A 29 20.45 -2.67 -12.96
CA GLY A 29 19.81 -2.15 -14.18
C GLY A 29 18.44 -1.52 -13.94
N SER A 30 17.83 -1.77 -12.78
CA SER A 30 16.54 -1.21 -12.42
C SER A 30 16.36 -1.09 -10.91
N PHE A 31 15.50 -0.17 -10.49
CA PHE A 31 15.26 0.15 -9.09
C PHE A 31 13.77 0.20 -8.77
N ASN A 32 13.40 -0.33 -7.62
CA ASN A 32 12.10 -0.15 -7.02
C ASN A 32 12.12 1.09 -6.12
N LYS A 33 11.15 1.97 -6.31
CA LYS A 33 11.02 3.24 -5.58
C LYS A 33 10.12 3.10 -4.36
N TYR A 34 10.61 3.52 -3.19
CA TYR A 34 9.86 3.56 -1.93
C TYR A 34 10.09 4.88 -1.17
N ILE A 35 9.22 5.18 -0.21
CA ILE A 35 9.56 6.18 0.81
C ILE A 35 10.58 5.59 1.78
N GLY A 36 11.45 6.45 2.31
CA GLY A 36 12.50 6.08 3.23
C GLY A 36 12.82 7.15 4.26
N GLY A 37 13.81 6.84 5.09
CA GLY A 37 14.17 7.61 6.28
C GLY A 37 13.49 7.09 7.53
N SER A 38 14.28 6.84 8.58
CA SER A 38 13.80 6.19 9.82
C SER A 38 12.49 6.76 10.39
N PRO A 39 12.34 8.07 10.68
CA PRO A 39 11.07 8.57 11.24
C PRO A 39 9.91 8.43 10.25
N THR A 40 10.17 8.55 8.94
CA THR A 40 9.18 8.33 7.87
C THR A 40 8.67 6.90 7.86
N ASN A 41 9.59 5.92 7.93
CA ASN A 41 9.26 4.50 8.01
C ASN A 41 8.46 4.17 9.29
N ILE A 42 8.89 4.71 10.44
CA ILE A 42 8.20 4.52 11.72
C ILE A 42 6.78 5.06 11.66
N ALA A 43 6.57 6.25 11.10
CA ALA A 43 5.24 6.85 10.95
C ALA A 43 4.32 5.99 10.07
N ALA A 44 4.81 5.54 8.92
CA ALA A 44 4.05 4.69 8.00
C ALA A 44 3.72 3.32 8.62
N GLY A 45 4.70 2.67 9.26
CA GLY A 45 4.48 1.42 9.99
C GLY A 45 3.47 1.56 11.13
N ALA A 46 3.54 2.65 11.91
CA ALA A 46 2.58 2.94 12.97
C ALA A 46 1.15 3.11 12.41
N ALA A 47 1.01 3.80 11.28
CA ALA A 47 -0.29 3.97 10.61
C ALA A 47 -0.89 2.64 10.14
N ARG A 48 -0.08 1.76 9.54
CA ARG A 48 -0.51 0.41 9.13
C ARG A 48 -1.00 -0.45 10.31
N LEU A 49 -0.45 -0.22 11.51
CA LEU A 49 -0.88 -0.90 12.75
C LEU A 49 -2.10 -0.23 13.42
N GLY A 50 -2.69 0.77 12.77
CA GLY A 50 -3.90 1.47 13.24
C GLY A 50 -3.65 2.61 14.22
N LEU A 51 -2.42 3.07 14.39
CA LEU A 51 -2.13 4.29 15.15
C LEU A 51 -2.36 5.52 14.27
N ARG A 52 -2.87 6.62 14.84
CA ARG A 52 -2.94 7.91 14.15
C ARG A 52 -1.57 8.59 14.22
N SER A 53 -0.72 8.33 13.23
CA SER A 53 0.62 8.88 13.17
C SER A 53 0.71 10.15 12.33
N ALA A 54 1.74 10.94 12.58
CA ALA A 54 2.09 12.14 11.84
C ALA A 54 3.61 12.24 11.67
N LEU A 55 4.04 13.02 10.68
CA LEU A 55 5.45 13.27 10.41
C LEU A 55 5.74 14.77 10.32
N ILE A 56 6.77 15.22 11.05
CA ILE A 56 7.38 16.54 10.90
C ILE A 56 8.68 16.37 10.09
N THR A 57 8.71 16.98 8.90
CA THR A 57 9.86 16.93 7.99
C THR A 57 9.76 18.02 6.92
N ARG A 58 10.76 18.09 6.03
CA ARG A 58 10.72 18.86 4.79
C ARG A 58 11.01 17.97 3.59
N VAL A 59 10.30 18.22 2.50
CA VAL A 59 10.49 17.58 1.18
C VAL A 59 10.57 18.66 0.10
N GLY A 60 11.20 18.38 -1.04
CA GLY A 60 11.36 19.37 -2.11
C GLY A 60 10.07 19.68 -2.87
N ASP A 61 9.99 20.84 -3.52
CA ASP A 61 8.90 21.19 -4.46
C ASP A 61 9.08 20.53 -5.84
N GLU A 62 9.30 19.21 -5.83
CA GLU A 62 9.50 18.42 -7.03
C GLU A 62 8.79 17.07 -6.93
N HIS A 63 8.97 16.22 -7.94
CA HIS A 63 8.18 14.99 -8.10
C HIS A 63 8.41 13.99 -6.95
N MET A 64 9.63 13.90 -6.40
CA MET A 64 9.97 13.03 -5.28
C MET A 64 9.37 13.54 -3.98
N GLY A 65 9.32 14.86 -3.76
CA GLY A 65 8.64 15.44 -2.60
C GLY A 65 7.12 15.29 -2.66
N ARG A 66 6.51 15.47 -3.84
CA ARG A 66 5.10 15.13 -4.06
C ARG A 66 4.84 13.64 -3.83
N PHE A 67 5.71 12.76 -4.35
CA PHE A 67 5.62 11.32 -4.12
C PHE A 67 5.65 10.97 -2.62
N ILE A 68 6.59 11.50 -1.83
CA ILE A 68 6.64 11.23 -0.38
C ILE A 68 5.34 11.67 0.30
N ARG A 69 4.85 12.88 0.00
CA ARG A 69 3.62 13.42 0.60
C ARG A 69 2.40 12.57 0.25
N GLU A 70 2.26 12.20 -1.02
CA GLU A 70 1.16 11.36 -1.50
C GLU A 70 1.22 9.95 -0.92
N GLU A 71 2.41 9.33 -0.89
CA GLU A 71 2.57 7.98 -0.37
C GLU A 71 2.34 7.93 1.15
N LEU A 72 2.83 8.91 1.90
CA LEU A 72 2.51 9.04 3.33
C LEU A 72 1.01 9.16 3.58
N ALA A 73 0.30 9.96 2.77
CA ALA A 73 -1.15 10.08 2.87
C ALA A 73 -1.85 8.77 2.52
N ARG A 74 -1.36 8.01 1.52
CA ARG A 74 -1.85 6.66 1.20
C ARG A 74 -1.58 5.67 2.33
N GLU A 75 -0.47 5.80 3.05
CA GLU A 75 -0.16 4.99 4.23
C GLU A 75 -0.98 5.39 5.47
N GLY A 76 -1.76 6.47 5.40
CA GLY A 76 -2.59 6.95 6.51
C GLY A 76 -1.87 7.85 7.51
N VAL A 77 -0.67 8.34 7.15
CA VAL A 77 0.09 9.30 7.95
C VAL A 77 -0.47 10.71 7.75
N ASP A 78 -0.64 11.46 8.83
CA ASP A 78 -0.99 12.87 8.77
C ASP A 78 0.21 13.71 8.26
N VAL A 79 0.01 14.33 7.09
CA VAL A 79 1.05 15.07 6.36
C VAL A 79 1.05 16.58 6.64
N ARG A 80 0.28 17.07 7.63
CA ARG A 80 0.27 18.52 7.99
C ARG A 80 1.64 19.03 8.42
N GLY A 81 2.45 18.17 9.04
CA GLY A 81 3.83 18.47 9.45
C GLY A 81 4.88 18.31 8.32
N VAL A 82 4.49 17.83 7.14
CA VAL A 82 5.40 17.68 6.00
C VAL A 82 5.42 19.01 5.24
N ARG A 83 6.50 19.78 5.34
CA ARG A 83 6.64 21.06 4.63
C ARG A 83 7.29 20.91 3.27
N THR A 84 6.90 21.74 2.32
CA THR A 84 7.52 21.81 0.99
C THR A 84 8.61 22.87 1.01
N ASP A 85 9.82 22.50 0.61
CA ASP A 85 10.97 23.39 0.45
C ASP A 85 11.16 23.68 -1.05
N PRO A 86 10.99 24.94 -1.50
CA PRO A 86 11.14 25.30 -2.92
C PRO A 86 12.61 25.40 -3.36
N ASP A 87 13.56 25.44 -2.43
CA ASP A 87 14.97 25.70 -2.72
C ASP A 87 15.82 24.41 -2.80
N ARG A 88 15.33 23.31 -2.21
CA ARG A 88 16.10 22.06 -2.06
C ARG A 88 15.37 20.85 -2.62
N LEU A 89 16.15 19.93 -3.18
CA LEU A 89 15.65 18.64 -3.62
C LEU A 89 15.38 17.71 -2.43
N THR A 90 14.43 16.81 -2.62
CA THR A 90 14.21 15.67 -1.72
C THR A 90 15.43 14.75 -1.71
N ALA A 91 15.79 14.22 -0.54
CA ALA A 91 16.92 13.31 -0.41
C ALA A 91 16.67 11.97 -1.13
N LEU A 92 17.71 11.40 -1.72
CA LEU A 92 17.67 10.07 -2.33
C LEU A 92 18.62 9.13 -1.59
N VAL A 93 18.24 7.85 -1.54
CA VAL A 93 19.12 6.76 -1.15
C VAL A 93 19.13 5.74 -2.28
N ILE A 94 20.31 5.40 -2.77
CA ILE A 94 20.49 4.31 -3.74
C ILE A 94 21.05 3.12 -2.98
N LEU A 95 20.41 1.97 -3.08
CA LEU A 95 20.75 0.82 -2.26
C LEU A 95 20.43 -0.51 -2.93
N GLY A 96 21.10 -1.58 -2.49
CA GLY A 96 20.92 -2.93 -3.01
C GLY A 96 20.95 -3.98 -1.91
N ILE A 97 20.54 -5.20 -2.27
CA ILE A 97 20.66 -6.40 -1.44
C ILE A 97 21.73 -7.27 -2.09
N ARG A 98 22.95 -7.28 -1.51
CA ARG A 98 24.06 -8.06 -2.04
C ARG A 98 23.99 -9.49 -1.54
N ASP A 99 23.76 -9.67 -0.24
CA ASP A 99 23.55 -10.97 0.39
C ASP A 99 22.83 -10.77 1.74
N ARG A 100 22.99 -11.72 2.68
CA ARG A 100 22.33 -11.67 4.00
C ARG A 100 23.01 -10.71 4.98
N GLU A 101 24.23 -10.29 4.69
CA GLU A 101 25.09 -9.50 5.56
C GLU A 101 25.40 -8.12 4.95
N GLN A 102 25.51 -8.05 3.62
CA GLN A 102 25.91 -6.85 2.87
C GLN A 102 24.74 -6.17 2.16
N PHE A 103 24.60 -4.87 2.41
CA PHE A 103 23.50 -4.04 1.94
C PHE A 103 24.05 -2.69 1.51
N PRO A 104 24.73 -2.61 0.35
CA PRO A 104 25.38 -1.39 -0.07
C PRO A 104 24.35 -0.28 -0.21
N LEU A 105 24.64 0.89 0.35
CA LEU A 105 23.76 2.05 0.27
C LEU A 105 24.54 3.36 0.24
N ILE A 106 24.04 4.32 -0.53
CA ILE A 106 24.63 5.65 -0.72
C ILE A 106 23.56 6.71 -0.47
N PHE A 107 23.88 7.69 0.37
CA PHE A 107 23.00 8.82 0.67
C PHE A 107 23.34 10.02 -0.21
N PHE A 108 22.38 10.46 -1.02
CA PHE A 108 22.41 11.74 -1.71
C PHE A 108 21.64 12.76 -0.85
N ARG A 109 22.34 13.32 0.16
CA ARG A 109 21.70 14.07 1.26
C ARG A 109 22.49 15.27 1.81
N GLU A 110 23.48 15.81 1.10
CA GLU A 110 24.28 16.92 1.66
C GLU A 110 23.47 18.23 1.85
N ASN A 111 22.68 18.64 0.86
CA ASN A 111 21.85 19.87 0.89
C ASN A 111 20.40 19.59 0.47
N CYS A 112 19.79 18.57 1.08
CA CYS A 112 18.41 18.18 0.79
C CYS A 112 17.40 18.85 1.73
N ALA A 113 16.13 18.85 1.31
CA ALA A 113 15.04 19.54 2.00
C ALA A 113 14.96 19.16 3.50
N ASP A 114 15.09 17.87 3.84
CA ASP A 114 14.98 17.40 5.22
C ASP A 114 16.08 17.95 6.16
N MET A 115 17.23 18.35 5.60
CA MET A 115 18.33 19.02 6.32
C MET A 115 18.10 20.52 6.56
N ALA A 116 17.04 21.08 5.96
CA ALA A 116 16.62 22.46 6.18
C ALA A 116 15.54 22.62 7.25
N LEU A 117 15.10 21.51 7.88
CA LEU A 117 14.16 21.55 8.99
C LEU A 117 14.71 22.46 10.11
N CYS A 118 13.89 23.39 10.57
CA CYS A 118 14.25 24.39 11.57
C CYS A 118 13.15 24.57 12.63
N GLU A 119 13.40 25.41 13.63
CA GLU A 119 12.46 25.65 14.73
C GLU A 119 11.13 26.24 14.28
N ASP A 120 11.08 27.01 13.18
CA ASP A 120 9.84 27.58 12.63
C ASP A 120 8.92 26.52 12.02
N ASP A 121 9.43 25.30 11.81
CA ASP A 121 8.64 24.14 11.38
C ASP A 121 7.88 23.48 12.52
N ILE A 122 8.19 23.84 13.76
CA ILE A 122 7.60 23.23 14.94
C ILE A 122 6.45 24.10 15.45
N ASP A 123 5.24 23.68 15.11
CA ASP A 123 3.98 24.25 15.60
C ASP A 123 3.61 23.66 16.98
N PRO A 124 3.57 24.47 18.06
CA PRO A 124 3.18 24.02 19.40
C PRO A 124 1.80 23.36 19.49
N ASP A 125 0.83 23.86 18.72
CA ASP A 125 -0.55 23.34 18.74
C ASP A 125 -0.64 21.98 18.03
N PHE A 126 0.17 21.79 16.99
CA PHE A 126 0.29 20.51 16.32
C PHE A 126 0.97 19.47 17.23
N ILE A 127 2.06 19.82 17.90
CA ILE A 127 2.69 18.95 18.90
C ILE A 127 1.67 18.56 19.99
N GLY A 128 0.88 19.52 20.47
CA GLY A 128 -0.12 19.28 21.52
C GLY A 128 -1.25 18.33 21.17
N GLN A 129 -1.44 18.00 19.89
CA GLN A 129 -2.42 17.02 19.44
C GLN A 129 -1.96 15.57 19.65
N ALA A 130 -0.66 15.30 19.79
CA ALA A 130 -0.11 13.95 19.91
C ALA A 130 -0.01 13.44 21.35
N ARG A 131 0.05 12.12 21.53
CA ARG A 131 0.34 11.48 22.83
C ARG A 131 1.84 11.30 23.04
N ALA A 132 2.60 11.09 21.95
CA ALA A 132 4.04 10.95 21.98
C ALA A 132 4.74 11.67 20.82
N VAL A 133 5.99 12.09 21.04
CA VAL A 133 6.93 12.54 20.00
C VAL A 133 8.11 11.58 19.92
N VAL A 134 8.43 11.10 18.71
CA VAL A 134 9.55 10.21 18.43
C VAL A 134 10.60 10.95 17.61
N ALA A 135 11.81 11.05 18.14
CA ALA A 135 12.98 11.57 17.42
C ALA A 135 13.93 10.43 17.04
N THR A 136 14.79 10.66 16.05
CA THR A 136 15.86 9.73 15.69
C THR A 136 17.23 10.39 15.85
N GLY A 137 18.23 9.61 16.29
CA GLY A 137 19.57 10.15 16.58
C GLY A 137 20.25 10.78 15.37
N THR A 138 19.96 10.35 14.15
CA THR A 138 20.45 11.00 12.91
C THR A 138 20.14 12.51 12.87
N HIS A 139 18.98 12.96 13.35
CA HIS A 139 18.64 14.40 13.36
C HIS A 139 19.22 15.16 14.57
N LEU A 140 19.94 14.49 15.46
CA LEU A 140 20.77 15.11 16.50
C LEU A 140 22.23 15.31 16.05
N SER A 141 22.61 14.82 14.86
CA SER A 141 24.00 14.85 14.38
C SER A 141 24.45 16.20 13.84
N HIS A 142 23.51 17.09 13.48
CA HIS A 142 23.81 18.38 12.85
C HIS A 142 23.05 19.53 13.54
N PRO A 143 23.71 20.66 13.89
CA PRO A 143 23.13 21.71 14.72
C PRO A 143 21.79 22.30 14.22
N LYS A 144 21.62 22.40 12.90
CA LYS A 144 20.40 22.98 12.30
C LYS A 144 19.15 22.14 12.61
N VAL A 145 19.18 20.85 12.26
CA VAL A 145 18.05 19.92 12.47
C VAL A 145 17.91 19.53 13.93
N GLU A 146 19.00 19.57 14.70
CA GLU A 146 18.98 19.36 16.13
C GLU A 146 18.11 20.39 16.84
N ALA A 147 18.27 21.68 16.52
CA ALA A 147 17.50 22.76 17.17
C ALA A 147 15.98 22.55 17.04
N ALA A 148 15.52 22.17 15.84
CA ALA A 148 14.12 21.84 15.57
C ALA A 148 13.66 20.63 16.41
N THR A 149 14.47 19.57 16.44
CA THR A 149 14.19 18.35 17.21
C THR A 149 14.08 18.66 18.70
N LEU A 150 15.02 19.43 19.25
CA LEU A 150 15.02 19.83 20.66
C LEU A 150 13.82 20.73 21.00
N LYS A 151 13.38 21.62 20.09
CA LYS A 151 12.17 22.42 20.28
C LYS A 151 10.93 21.51 20.36
N ALA A 152 10.79 20.53 19.47
CA ALA A 152 9.68 19.59 19.49
C ALA A 152 9.64 18.77 20.80
N LEU A 153 10.80 18.28 21.26
CA LEU A 153 10.92 17.53 22.52
C LEU A 153 10.59 18.40 23.73
N ARG A 154 11.08 19.65 23.79
CA ARG A 154 10.75 20.60 24.87
C ARG A 154 9.24 20.84 24.96
N LEU A 155 8.60 21.17 23.83
CA LEU A 155 7.15 21.39 23.76
C LEU A 155 6.36 20.14 24.17
N ALA A 156 6.79 18.96 23.72
CA ALA A 156 6.16 17.70 24.12
C ALA A 156 6.17 17.52 25.64
N ARG A 157 7.32 17.74 26.29
CA ARG A 157 7.47 17.62 27.74
C ARG A 157 6.67 18.69 28.51
N GLU A 158 6.72 19.94 28.07
CA GLU A 158 5.96 21.05 28.65
C GLU A 158 4.44 20.78 28.64
N GLN A 159 3.97 20.05 27.63
CA GLN A 159 2.57 19.70 27.46
C GLN A 159 2.21 18.28 27.97
N GLY A 160 3.14 17.61 28.67
CA GLY A 160 2.91 16.31 29.30
C GLY A 160 2.79 15.13 28.33
N LEU A 161 3.34 15.24 27.12
CA LEU A 161 3.45 14.12 26.18
C LEU A 161 4.60 13.19 26.57
N GLN A 162 4.52 11.96 26.08
CA GLN A 162 5.67 11.05 26.09
C GLN A 162 6.68 11.45 25.01
N THR A 163 7.94 11.11 25.24
CA THR A 163 9.04 11.36 24.32
C THR A 163 9.87 10.10 24.12
N SER A 164 10.25 9.80 22.88
CA SER A 164 11.03 8.61 22.58
C SER A 164 12.13 8.85 21.56
N LEU A 165 13.21 8.08 21.68
CA LEU A 165 14.38 8.10 20.81
C LEU A 165 14.58 6.72 20.18
N ASP A 166 14.66 6.68 18.85
CA ASP A 166 15.46 5.65 18.17
C ASP A 166 16.88 6.17 18.02
N ILE A 167 17.88 5.47 18.57
CA ILE A 167 19.26 5.94 18.50
C ILE A 167 19.71 6.11 17.05
N ASP A 168 19.23 5.27 16.10
CA ASP A 168 19.46 5.36 14.64
C ASP A 168 20.88 5.85 14.30
N TYR A 169 21.89 5.17 14.82
CA TYR A 169 23.28 5.62 14.64
C TYR A 169 23.79 5.26 13.25
N ARG A 170 24.30 6.27 12.54
CA ARG A 170 24.84 6.15 11.18
C ARG A 170 26.18 6.89 11.11
N PRO A 171 27.32 6.20 11.23
CA PRO A 171 28.66 6.80 11.24
C PRO A 171 28.89 7.88 10.16
N ASN A 172 28.46 7.60 8.93
CA ASN A 172 28.60 8.54 7.81
C ASN A 172 27.76 9.83 7.99
N LEU A 173 26.52 9.74 8.49
CA LEU A 173 25.65 10.89 8.75
C LEU A 173 26.07 11.68 10.00
N TRP A 174 26.88 11.08 10.86
CA TRP A 174 27.55 11.73 12.00
C TRP A 174 28.93 12.28 11.64
N GLY A 175 29.38 12.14 10.38
CA GLY A 175 30.65 12.66 9.90
C GLY A 175 31.88 11.92 10.42
N VAL A 176 31.72 10.67 10.86
CA VAL A 176 32.81 9.80 11.36
C VAL A 176 33.11 8.62 10.43
N ALA A 177 32.49 8.58 9.25
CA ALA A 177 32.80 7.67 8.15
C ALA A 177 32.60 8.38 6.79
N GLY A 178 33.12 7.82 5.70
CA GLY A 178 33.05 8.42 4.37
C GLY A 178 31.72 8.19 3.65
N HIS A 179 31.53 8.83 2.50
CA HIS A 179 30.31 8.69 1.68
C HIS A 179 30.07 7.25 1.17
N GLY A 180 31.15 6.50 0.90
CA GLY A 180 31.08 5.10 0.48
C GLY A 180 30.73 4.13 1.63
N ASP A 181 30.81 4.56 2.88
CA ASP A 181 30.62 3.72 4.06
C ASP A 181 29.17 3.72 4.56
N GLY A 182 28.18 3.90 3.66
CA GLY A 182 26.77 4.02 4.05
C GLY A 182 26.18 2.78 4.71
N GLU A 183 26.77 1.61 4.47
CA GLU A 183 26.41 0.36 5.14
C GLU A 183 27.05 0.19 6.52
N SER A 184 28.06 0.99 6.87
CA SER A 184 28.72 0.93 8.18
C SER A 184 27.73 1.21 9.30
N ARG A 185 27.73 0.34 10.32
CA ARG A 185 26.80 0.41 11.46
C ARG A 185 27.46 0.95 12.73
N PHE A 186 28.78 0.90 12.83
CA PHE A 186 29.47 1.29 14.04
C PHE A 186 30.87 1.84 13.76
N VAL A 187 31.14 3.00 14.37
CA VAL A 187 32.46 3.63 14.50
C VAL A 187 32.47 4.31 15.87
N GLU A 188 33.47 4.03 16.70
CA GLU A 188 33.58 4.67 18.02
C GLU A 188 33.84 6.18 17.88
N SER A 189 33.19 6.98 18.73
CA SER A 189 33.43 8.42 18.78
C SER A 189 32.97 9.02 20.11
N GLY A 190 33.92 9.41 20.96
CA GLY A 190 33.61 10.09 22.22
C GLY A 190 32.84 11.40 22.03
N LYS A 191 33.00 12.07 20.88
CA LYS A 191 32.21 13.27 20.53
C LYS A 191 30.74 12.93 20.32
N VAL A 192 30.46 11.84 19.59
CA VAL A 192 29.09 11.36 19.37
C VAL A 192 28.48 10.88 20.69
N THR A 193 29.23 10.13 21.50
CA THR A 193 28.80 9.68 22.83
C THR A 193 28.40 10.86 23.72
N ALA A 194 29.27 11.86 23.87
CA ALA A 194 28.98 13.04 24.69
C ALA A 194 27.75 13.80 24.18
N LYS A 195 27.60 13.88 22.85
CA LYS A 195 26.45 14.52 22.22
C LYS A 195 25.15 13.78 22.52
N LEU A 196 25.10 12.47 22.31
CA LEU A 196 23.93 11.65 22.62
C LEU A 196 23.56 11.79 24.10
N GLN A 197 24.51 11.52 25.02
CA GLN A 197 24.30 11.61 26.47
C GLN A 197 23.76 12.95 26.93
N SER A 198 24.16 14.06 26.28
CA SER A 198 23.63 15.39 26.62
C SER A 198 22.12 15.55 26.40
N THR A 199 21.48 14.66 25.64
CA THR A 199 20.04 14.72 25.31
C THR A 199 19.21 13.56 25.87
N LEU A 200 19.84 12.47 26.32
CA LEU A 200 19.12 11.24 26.74
C LEU A 200 18.12 11.46 27.89
N HIS A 201 18.35 12.47 28.73
CA HIS A 201 17.47 12.84 29.83
C HIS A 201 16.11 13.42 29.37
N LEU A 202 15.98 13.77 28.09
CA LEU A 202 14.75 14.31 27.51
C LEU A 202 13.73 13.24 27.17
N PHE A 203 14.10 11.96 27.15
CA PHE A 203 13.26 10.86 26.66
C PHE A 203 12.67 10.00 27.79
N ASP A 204 11.49 9.44 27.54
CA ASP A 204 10.81 8.46 28.40
C ASP A 204 11.03 7.02 27.91
N LEU A 205 11.37 6.84 26.62
CA LEU A 205 11.70 5.56 26.00
C LEU A 205 12.89 5.72 25.04
N ILE A 206 13.95 4.94 25.22
CA ILE A 206 15.13 4.92 24.34
C ILE A 206 15.29 3.51 23.76
N VAL A 207 15.40 3.41 22.44
CA VAL A 207 15.49 2.15 21.71
C VAL A 207 16.77 2.13 20.89
N GLY A 208 17.50 1.02 20.92
CA GLY A 208 18.74 0.84 20.18
C GLY A 208 19.12 -0.62 20.02
N THR A 209 19.94 -0.95 19.03
CA THR A 209 20.68 -2.22 19.01
C THR A 209 21.78 -2.21 20.07
N GLU A 210 22.45 -3.34 20.27
CA GLU A 210 23.63 -3.40 21.14
C GLU A 210 24.68 -2.36 20.72
N GLU A 211 25.00 -2.27 19.42
CA GLU A 211 25.97 -1.30 18.87
C GLU A 211 25.52 0.15 19.03
N GLU A 212 24.22 0.41 18.91
CA GLU A 212 23.64 1.74 19.14
C GLU A 212 23.72 2.12 20.63
N PHE A 213 23.55 1.17 21.54
CA PHE A 213 23.84 1.42 22.96
C PHE A 213 25.33 1.58 23.23
N HIS A 214 26.21 0.86 22.52
CA HIS A 214 27.65 1.02 22.67
C HIS A 214 28.10 2.45 22.41
N ILE A 215 27.62 3.07 21.31
CA ILE A 215 27.97 4.47 21.01
C ILE A 215 27.33 5.44 22.01
N ALA A 216 26.11 5.19 22.46
CA ALA A 216 25.45 6.04 23.46
C ALA A 216 26.09 5.93 24.86
N GLY A 217 26.63 4.76 25.21
CA GLY A 217 27.29 4.48 26.48
C GLY A 217 28.79 4.76 26.50
N GLY A 218 29.44 4.82 25.32
CA GLY A 218 30.88 5.07 25.18
C GLY A 218 31.77 3.85 25.44
N THR A 219 31.23 2.64 25.27
CA THR A 219 31.95 1.37 25.46
C THR A 219 31.29 0.27 24.63
N THR A 220 32.07 -0.70 24.17
CA THR A 220 31.57 -1.85 23.39
C THR A 220 31.07 -3.01 24.26
N ASP A 221 31.10 -2.88 25.59
CA ASP A 221 30.43 -3.82 26.49
C ASP A 221 28.97 -3.42 26.66
N THR A 222 28.04 -4.27 26.22
CA THR A 222 26.60 -3.93 26.16
C THR A 222 26.02 -3.56 27.53
N ILE A 223 26.38 -4.29 28.60
CA ILE A 223 25.84 -4.03 29.94
C ILE A 223 26.44 -2.75 30.54
N ALA A 224 27.74 -2.53 30.38
CA ALA A 224 28.40 -1.30 30.81
C ALA A 224 27.86 -0.08 30.04
N ALA A 225 27.61 -0.22 28.74
CA ALA A 225 27.03 0.82 27.91
C ALA A 225 25.60 1.17 28.36
N LEU A 226 24.75 0.18 28.59
CA LEU A 226 23.41 0.37 29.14
C LEU A 226 23.46 1.04 30.53
N LYS A 227 24.39 0.66 31.40
CA LYS A 227 24.61 1.29 32.72
C LYS A 227 25.03 2.76 32.59
N ALA A 228 25.94 3.07 31.67
CA ALA A 228 26.36 4.44 31.38
C ALA A 228 25.18 5.29 30.87
N VAL A 229 24.34 4.74 29.98
CA VAL A 229 23.11 5.40 29.53
C VAL A 229 22.14 5.60 30.69
N ARG A 230 21.87 4.58 31.50
CA ARG A 230 21.00 4.66 32.69
C ARG A 230 21.46 5.72 33.69
N ALA A 231 22.76 5.98 33.81
CA ALA A 231 23.29 7.01 34.72
C ALA A 231 22.83 8.44 34.37
N VAL A 232 22.42 8.69 33.12
CA VAL A 232 22.00 10.02 32.64
C VAL A 232 20.52 10.11 32.29
N THR A 233 19.74 9.02 32.41
CA THR A 233 18.31 9.02 32.07
C THR A 233 17.48 8.02 32.86
N LYS A 234 16.21 8.36 33.08
CA LYS A 234 15.19 7.48 33.68
C LYS A 234 14.32 6.77 32.65
N ALA A 235 14.58 6.96 31.35
CA ALA A 235 13.82 6.33 30.27
C ALA A 235 13.76 4.80 30.40
N THR A 236 12.70 4.16 29.91
CA THR A 236 12.79 2.73 29.62
C THR A 236 13.81 2.51 28.51
N LEU A 237 14.75 1.58 28.70
CA LEU A 237 15.72 1.21 27.68
C LEU A 237 15.28 -0.08 27.00
N VAL A 238 15.12 -0.07 25.68
CA VAL A 238 14.80 -1.27 24.88
C VAL A 238 15.97 -1.60 23.98
N CYS A 239 16.64 -2.72 24.29
CA CYS A 239 17.80 -3.21 23.55
C CYS A 239 17.39 -4.31 22.56
N LYS A 240 17.58 -4.03 21.26
CA LYS A 240 17.36 -4.95 20.13
C LYS A 240 18.57 -5.88 20.01
N ARG A 241 18.35 -7.19 19.96
CA ARG A 241 19.38 -8.26 19.92
C ARG A 241 19.27 -9.12 18.65
N GLY A 242 18.89 -8.47 17.55
CA GLY A 242 18.67 -9.12 16.25
C GLY A 242 17.73 -10.34 16.35
N PRO A 243 18.15 -11.55 15.93
CA PRO A 243 17.30 -12.73 15.95
C PRO A 243 16.91 -13.21 17.36
N MET A 244 17.61 -12.75 18.41
CA MET A 244 17.27 -13.06 19.80
C MET A 244 16.10 -12.23 20.34
N GLY A 245 15.51 -11.35 19.51
CA GLY A 245 14.42 -10.46 19.91
C GLY A 245 14.93 -9.18 20.56
N ALA A 246 14.27 -8.75 21.64
CA ALA A 246 14.62 -7.53 22.35
C ALA A 246 14.29 -7.64 23.84
N VAL A 247 14.94 -6.81 24.65
CA VAL A 247 14.79 -6.75 26.10
C VAL A 247 14.53 -5.32 26.55
N ALA A 248 13.58 -5.14 27.48
CA ALA A 248 13.21 -3.86 28.07
C ALA A 248 13.67 -3.77 29.54
N PHE A 249 14.30 -2.64 29.88
CA PHE A 249 14.73 -2.30 31.23
C PHE A 249 14.03 -1.02 31.71
N THR A 250 13.07 -1.19 32.61
CA THR A 250 12.31 -0.08 33.22
C THR A 250 12.98 0.52 34.45
N ALA A 251 13.99 -0.15 34.99
CA ALA A 251 14.71 0.21 36.21
C ALA A 251 16.22 0.07 36.02
N ASP A 252 16.94 -0.25 37.09
CA ASP A 252 18.39 -0.50 37.07
C ASP A 252 18.76 -1.61 36.09
N ILE A 253 19.97 -1.51 35.54
CA ILE A 253 20.47 -2.47 34.56
C ILE A 253 21.10 -3.65 35.31
N PRO A 254 20.57 -4.88 35.11
CA PRO A 254 21.03 -6.08 35.80
C PRO A 254 22.42 -6.55 35.33
N ALA A 255 22.85 -7.74 35.78
CA ALA A 255 24.14 -8.31 35.39
C ALA A 255 24.11 -8.90 33.97
N GLY A 256 22.97 -9.45 33.54
CA GLY A 256 22.77 -10.03 32.22
C GLY A 256 21.54 -9.49 31.49
N LEU A 257 21.58 -9.53 30.15
CA LEU A 257 20.48 -9.02 29.31
C LEU A 257 19.18 -9.81 29.48
N ASP A 258 19.29 -11.12 29.75
CA ASP A 258 18.15 -12.03 29.86
C ASP A 258 17.31 -11.81 31.14
N GLU A 259 17.80 -10.97 32.07
CA GLU A 259 17.07 -10.55 33.26
C GLU A 259 16.08 -9.39 32.97
N GLY A 260 16.11 -8.81 31.77
CA GLY A 260 15.15 -7.82 31.30
C GLY A 260 13.81 -8.44 30.89
N GLN A 261 12.78 -7.60 30.75
CA GLN A 261 11.49 -8.06 30.21
C GLN A 261 11.62 -8.30 28.70
N SER A 262 11.22 -9.47 28.22
CA SER A 262 11.40 -9.85 26.81
C SER A 262 10.10 -10.33 26.16
N GLY A 263 10.02 -10.16 24.84
CA GLY A 263 9.04 -10.81 23.97
C GLY A 263 9.73 -11.84 23.07
N PRO A 264 9.01 -12.87 22.56
CA PRO A 264 9.59 -13.88 21.70
C PRO A 264 10.10 -13.27 20.38
N GLY A 265 11.26 -13.77 19.92
CA GLY A 265 11.70 -13.60 18.53
C GLY A 265 10.97 -14.59 17.61
N PHE A 266 10.98 -14.33 16.30
CA PHE A 266 10.31 -15.17 15.30
C PHE A 266 11.31 -15.78 14.32
N PRO A 267 11.33 -17.12 14.14
CA PRO A 267 12.31 -17.80 13.30
C PRO A 267 11.95 -17.71 11.81
N ILE A 268 12.22 -16.57 11.18
CA ILE A 268 11.96 -16.32 9.76
C ILE A 268 13.24 -16.33 8.90
N GLU A 269 13.08 -16.39 7.58
CA GLU A 269 14.18 -16.18 6.63
C GLU A 269 14.41 -14.68 6.45
N VAL A 270 15.66 -14.24 6.68
CA VAL A 270 16.10 -12.88 6.38
C VAL A 270 16.36 -12.76 4.88
N PHE A 271 15.63 -11.85 4.25
CA PHE A 271 15.77 -11.47 2.85
C PHE A 271 16.42 -10.08 2.69
N ASN A 272 16.09 -9.15 3.58
CA ASN A 272 16.64 -7.80 3.65
C ASN A 272 16.88 -7.44 5.12
N VAL A 273 17.96 -6.78 5.53
CA VAL A 273 18.12 -6.36 6.95
C VAL A 273 17.76 -4.89 7.19
N LEU A 274 17.52 -4.12 6.13
CA LEU A 274 17.16 -2.72 6.23
C LEU A 274 15.71 -2.55 6.70
N GLY A 275 15.46 -1.52 7.50
CA GLY A 275 14.13 -1.19 8.00
C GLY A 275 13.63 -2.07 9.15
N ALA A 276 14.40 -3.06 9.59
CA ALA A 276 14.08 -3.91 10.74
C ALA A 276 13.85 -3.09 12.03
N GLY A 277 14.74 -2.12 12.28
CA GLY A 277 14.64 -1.21 13.43
C GLY A 277 13.38 -0.35 13.38
N ASP A 278 13.08 0.25 12.23
CA ASP A 278 11.91 1.12 12.05
C ASP A 278 10.59 0.31 12.18
N GLY A 279 10.51 -0.88 11.57
CA GLY A 279 9.37 -1.78 11.71
C GLY A 279 9.21 -2.28 13.14
N PHE A 280 10.30 -2.63 13.81
CA PHE A 280 10.30 -2.95 15.23
C PHE A 280 9.72 -1.80 16.06
N PHE A 281 10.18 -0.58 15.80
CA PHE A 281 9.75 0.60 16.54
C PHE A 281 8.27 0.90 16.31
N ALA A 282 7.75 0.72 15.09
CA ALA A 282 6.32 0.82 14.81
C ALA A 282 5.48 -0.18 15.65
N GLY A 283 5.91 -1.46 15.70
CA GLY A 283 5.28 -2.47 16.54
C GLY A 283 5.37 -2.16 18.04
N LEU A 284 6.51 -1.63 18.49
CA LEU A 284 6.72 -1.20 19.87
C LEU A 284 5.79 -0.05 20.24
N LEU A 285 5.65 0.95 19.37
CA LEU A 285 4.72 2.08 19.57
C LEU A 285 3.29 1.59 19.71
N LYS A 286 2.86 0.61 18.90
CA LYS A 286 1.52 0.02 19.01
C LYS A 286 1.29 -0.56 20.40
N GLY A 287 2.21 -1.38 20.90
CA GLY A 287 2.09 -1.97 22.24
C GLY A 287 2.19 -0.94 23.37
N TRP A 288 3.20 -0.07 23.31
CA TRP A 288 3.50 0.92 24.35
C TRP A 288 2.40 1.96 24.49
N LEU A 289 1.92 2.51 23.38
CA LEU A 289 0.83 3.50 23.41
C LEU A 289 -0.50 2.82 23.75
N ASP A 290 -0.76 1.56 23.39
CA ASP A 290 -1.98 0.88 23.85
C ASP A 290 -1.91 0.42 25.32
N GLY A 291 -0.83 0.75 26.05
CA GLY A 291 -0.67 0.40 27.46
C GLY A 291 -0.50 -1.10 27.70
N LYS A 292 0.02 -1.83 26.71
CA LYS A 292 0.37 -3.25 26.86
C LYS A 292 1.58 -3.39 27.78
N ASP A 293 1.70 -4.56 28.41
CA ASP A 293 2.92 -4.92 29.13
C ASP A 293 4.11 -5.07 28.16
N TRP A 294 5.33 -4.98 28.69
CA TRP A 294 6.54 -5.04 27.87
C TRP A 294 6.67 -6.34 27.08
N PRO A 295 6.38 -7.54 27.63
CA PRO A 295 6.39 -8.76 26.84
C PRO A 295 5.47 -8.70 25.61
N THR A 296 4.24 -8.19 25.75
CA THR A 296 3.32 -8.05 24.61
C THR A 296 3.79 -6.98 23.64
N ALA A 297 4.23 -5.81 24.12
CA ALA A 297 4.73 -4.74 23.26
C ALA A 297 5.97 -5.18 22.46
N LEU A 298 6.88 -5.93 23.09
CA LEU A 298 8.05 -6.51 22.44
C LEU A 298 7.69 -7.66 21.49
N THR A 299 6.60 -8.38 21.73
CA THR A 299 6.07 -9.37 20.78
C THR A 299 5.66 -8.68 19.48
N TYR A 300 4.92 -7.57 19.56
CA TYR A 300 4.53 -6.78 18.39
C TYR A 300 5.74 -6.19 17.68
N ALA A 301 6.69 -5.64 18.44
CA ALA A 301 7.93 -5.09 17.93
C ALA A 301 8.76 -6.15 17.17
N ASN A 302 9.03 -7.29 17.79
CA ASN A 302 9.79 -8.38 17.17
C ASN A 302 9.11 -8.91 15.90
N ALA A 303 7.78 -9.06 15.91
CA ALA A 303 7.04 -9.51 14.74
C ALA A 303 7.11 -8.50 13.58
N CYS A 304 6.97 -7.21 13.85
CA CYS A 304 7.08 -6.18 12.81
C CYS A 304 8.51 -6.07 12.25
N GLY A 305 9.53 -6.21 13.11
CA GLY A 305 10.92 -6.34 12.68
C GLY A 305 11.15 -7.57 11.80
N ALA A 306 10.55 -8.71 12.16
CA ALA A 306 10.59 -9.95 11.36
C ALA A 306 9.92 -9.80 9.98
N PHE A 307 8.82 -9.07 9.89
CA PHE A 307 8.17 -8.75 8.61
C PHE A 307 9.05 -7.87 7.73
N ALA A 308 9.60 -6.80 8.30
CA ALA A 308 10.48 -5.86 7.60
C ALA A 308 11.62 -6.57 6.88
N VAL A 309 12.21 -7.58 7.52
CA VAL A 309 13.35 -8.30 6.95
C VAL A 309 12.99 -9.43 5.99
N SER A 310 11.70 -9.74 5.84
CA SER A 310 11.23 -10.88 5.06
C SER A 310 10.90 -10.56 3.59
N ARG A 311 10.80 -9.26 3.25
CA ARG A 311 10.37 -8.71 1.95
C ARG A 311 11.37 -7.65 1.45
N HIS A 312 11.15 -7.17 0.22
CA HIS A 312 12.13 -6.38 -0.52
C HIS A 312 12.39 -4.96 0.04
N GLY A 313 11.36 -4.14 0.26
CA GLY A 313 11.52 -2.77 0.77
C GLY A 313 11.13 -2.62 2.25
N CYS A 314 11.50 -1.50 2.89
CA CYS A 314 11.19 -1.20 4.29
C CYS A 314 9.68 -1.01 4.55
N THR A 315 9.17 0.20 4.34
CA THR A 315 7.75 0.55 4.50
C THR A 315 6.78 -0.45 3.85
N PRO A 316 6.95 -0.88 2.58
CA PRO A 316 6.03 -1.82 1.97
C PRO A 316 5.97 -3.16 2.70
N ALA A 317 7.02 -3.58 3.41
CA ALA A 317 7.05 -4.87 4.11
C ALA A 317 6.31 -4.89 5.45
N TYR A 318 6.05 -3.72 6.06
CA TYR A 318 5.42 -3.66 7.38
C TYR A 318 4.00 -4.20 7.35
N PRO A 319 3.60 -4.97 8.38
CA PRO A 319 2.29 -5.59 8.39
C PRO A 319 1.20 -4.57 8.69
N SER A 320 0.00 -4.84 8.20
CA SER A 320 -1.22 -4.24 8.78
C SER A 320 -1.49 -4.84 10.16
N TRP A 321 -2.40 -4.22 10.91
CA TRP A 321 -2.86 -4.82 12.17
C TRP A 321 -3.47 -6.22 11.97
N GLU A 322 -4.26 -6.39 10.91
CA GLU A 322 -4.90 -7.67 10.56
C GLU A 322 -3.86 -8.75 10.22
N GLU A 323 -2.84 -8.40 9.43
CA GLU A 323 -1.73 -9.30 9.07
C GLU A 323 -0.91 -9.70 10.30
N LEU A 324 -0.55 -8.74 11.14
CA LEU A 324 0.19 -8.99 12.38
C LEU A 324 -0.59 -9.95 13.29
N GLN A 325 -1.89 -9.70 13.47
CA GLN A 325 -2.74 -10.53 14.31
C GLN A 325 -2.92 -11.95 13.74
N ALA A 326 -3.05 -12.09 12.42
CA ALA A 326 -3.10 -13.39 11.76
C ALA A 326 -1.79 -14.16 11.95
N PHE A 327 -0.65 -13.50 11.77
CA PHE A 327 0.68 -14.06 11.99
C PHE A 327 0.88 -14.54 13.43
N LEU A 328 0.54 -13.72 14.43
CA LEU A 328 0.70 -14.07 15.84
C LEU A 328 -0.22 -15.22 16.26
N ARG A 329 -1.45 -15.28 15.76
CA ARG A 329 -2.38 -16.39 16.07
C ARG A 329 -1.93 -17.72 15.48
N ARG A 330 -1.47 -17.72 14.23
CA ARG A 330 -1.15 -18.95 13.49
C ARG A 330 0.31 -19.42 13.69
N GLY A 331 1.19 -18.52 14.11
CA GLY A 331 2.63 -18.74 14.20
C GLY A 331 3.35 -18.75 12.83
N VAL A 332 4.64 -19.12 12.85
CA VAL A 332 5.44 -19.24 11.62
C VAL A 332 5.20 -20.60 10.98
N LYS A 333 4.46 -20.64 9.86
CA LYS A 333 4.28 -21.84 9.03
C LYS A 333 5.38 -21.97 7.97
N VAL A 334 5.62 -20.87 7.24
CA VAL A 334 6.70 -20.76 6.24
C VAL A 334 7.68 -19.70 6.71
N LYS A 335 8.97 -20.05 6.81
CA LYS A 335 10.01 -19.11 7.29
C LYS A 335 10.21 -17.92 6.35
N ALA A 336 10.16 -18.14 5.05
CA ALA A 336 10.15 -17.08 4.06
C ALA A 336 8.74 -16.50 3.95
N LEU A 337 8.39 -15.49 4.77
CA LEU A 337 7.04 -14.95 4.83
C LEU A 337 6.52 -14.48 3.46
N ARG A 338 7.41 -13.92 2.61
CA ARG A 338 7.09 -13.55 1.21
C ARG A 338 6.66 -14.72 0.30
N LYS A 339 6.78 -15.96 0.77
CA LYS A 339 6.36 -17.19 0.07
C LYS A 339 5.20 -17.89 0.79
N ASP A 340 4.70 -17.32 1.88
CA ASP A 340 3.55 -17.83 2.61
C ASP A 340 2.27 -17.27 1.97
N ALA A 341 1.55 -18.10 1.22
CA ALA A 341 0.42 -17.66 0.40
C ALA A 341 -0.69 -16.98 1.22
N GLU A 342 -0.98 -17.48 2.42
CA GLU A 342 -2.00 -16.92 3.32
C GLU A 342 -1.58 -15.51 3.80
N ILE A 343 -0.34 -15.37 4.27
CA ILE A 343 0.18 -14.07 4.73
C ILE A 343 0.34 -13.08 3.58
N GLU A 344 0.83 -13.50 2.42
CA GLU A 344 0.94 -12.61 1.26
C GLU A 344 -0.44 -12.13 0.77
N GLN A 345 -1.46 -12.99 0.83
CA GLN A 345 -2.82 -12.56 0.48
C GLN A 345 -3.37 -11.55 1.49
N ILE A 346 -3.19 -11.78 2.80
CA ILE A 346 -3.62 -10.81 3.83
C ILE A 346 -2.81 -9.51 3.68
N HIS A 347 -1.50 -9.60 3.49
CA HIS A 347 -0.60 -8.47 3.31
C HIS A 347 -1.05 -7.58 2.18
N TRP A 348 -1.23 -8.17 0.99
CA TRP A 348 -1.76 -7.46 -0.15
C TRP A 348 -3.10 -6.82 0.22
N SER A 349 -4.06 -7.63 0.66
CA SER A 349 -5.44 -7.17 0.76
C SER A 349 -5.68 -6.07 1.78
N THR A 350 -4.95 -6.09 2.87
CA THR A 350 -5.10 -5.14 3.98
C THR A 350 -4.22 -3.89 3.80
N ASN A 351 -3.27 -3.90 2.84
CA ASN A 351 -2.41 -2.75 2.55
C ASN A 351 -2.71 -2.07 1.20
N ARG A 352 -3.63 -2.60 0.37
CA ARG A 352 -4.11 -1.89 -0.83
C ARG A 352 -4.70 -0.52 -0.48
N LYS A 353 -4.61 0.43 -1.42
CA LYS A 353 -4.92 1.86 -1.19
C LYS A 353 -6.16 2.31 -1.95
N GLY A 354 -6.75 3.41 -1.52
CA GLY A 354 -7.97 3.97 -2.12
C GLY A 354 -9.24 3.42 -1.49
N ASP A 355 -10.24 4.29 -1.36
CA ASP A 355 -11.58 3.96 -0.88
C ASP A 355 -12.51 3.76 -2.08
N TRP A 356 -12.93 2.51 -2.25
CA TRP A 356 -13.84 2.06 -3.31
C TRP A 356 -15.08 1.40 -2.71
N SER A 357 -15.56 1.92 -1.58
CA SER A 357 -16.78 1.46 -0.88
C SER A 357 -18.05 1.59 -1.74
N THR A 358 -18.03 2.43 -2.76
CA THR A 358 -19.06 2.55 -3.78
C THR A 358 -18.44 2.70 -5.16
N MET A 359 -19.01 2.06 -6.19
CA MET A 359 -18.43 2.04 -7.54
C MET A 359 -19.48 2.20 -8.64
N ARG A 360 -19.50 3.36 -9.31
CA ARG A 360 -20.25 3.55 -10.56
C ARG A 360 -19.27 3.55 -11.72
N VAL A 361 -19.17 2.45 -12.46
CA VAL A 361 -18.16 2.29 -13.52
C VAL A 361 -18.82 2.41 -14.90
N PHE A 362 -18.32 3.35 -15.71
CA PHE A 362 -18.72 3.49 -17.12
C PHE A 362 -17.80 2.61 -17.99
N ALA A 363 -18.34 1.49 -18.48
CA ALA A 363 -17.58 0.50 -19.24
C ALA A 363 -17.66 0.76 -20.75
N PHE A 364 -16.58 1.21 -21.37
CA PHE A 364 -16.48 1.41 -22.83
C PHE A 364 -15.26 0.67 -23.41
N ASP A 365 -14.83 -0.39 -22.74
CA ASP A 365 -13.80 -1.35 -23.15
C ASP A 365 -14.21 -2.25 -24.33
N HIS A 366 -15.37 -1.97 -24.93
CA HIS A 366 -15.95 -2.75 -26.01
C HIS A 366 -15.12 -2.55 -27.27
N ARG A 367 -14.76 -3.64 -27.93
CA ARG A 367 -13.93 -3.64 -29.14
C ARG A 367 -14.78 -4.02 -30.35
N LYS A 368 -15.06 -5.33 -30.49
CA LYS A 368 -15.87 -5.88 -31.57
C LYS A 368 -17.20 -5.15 -31.79
N GLN A 369 -17.92 -4.83 -30.72
CA GLN A 369 -19.23 -4.16 -30.82
C GLN A 369 -19.14 -2.73 -31.39
N LEU A 370 -18.01 -2.04 -31.24
CA LEU A 370 -17.77 -0.73 -31.86
C LEU A 370 -17.22 -0.89 -33.28
N GLU A 371 -16.35 -1.87 -33.51
CA GLU A 371 -15.78 -2.19 -34.83
C GLU A 371 -16.86 -2.64 -35.82
N ASP A 372 -17.90 -3.33 -35.34
CA ASP A 372 -19.05 -3.78 -36.14
C ASP A 372 -20.04 -2.64 -36.47
N MET A 373 -19.83 -1.41 -35.99
CA MET A 373 -20.72 -0.27 -36.27
C MET A 373 -20.39 0.42 -37.60
N ASP A 374 -21.44 0.90 -38.28
CA ASP A 374 -21.29 1.62 -39.54
C ASP A 374 -20.42 2.88 -39.39
N GLY A 375 -19.44 3.02 -40.29
CA GLY A 375 -18.53 4.17 -40.32
C GLY A 375 -17.41 4.12 -39.26
N ALA A 376 -17.29 3.03 -38.51
CA ALA A 376 -16.24 2.84 -37.52
C ALA A 376 -14.86 2.63 -38.16
N THR A 377 -13.86 3.32 -37.63
CA THR A 377 -12.44 3.08 -37.86
C THR A 377 -11.73 3.04 -36.51
N ALA A 378 -10.55 2.44 -36.42
CA ALA A 378 -9.80 2.42 -35.16
C ALA A 378 -9.57 3.83 -34.59
N GLU A 379 -9.24 4.80 -35.45
CA GLU A 379 -9.08 6.21 -35.10
C GLU A 379 -10.38 6.83 -34.55
N LYS A 380 -11.51 6.65 -35.25
CA LYS A 380 -12.80 7.14 -34.77
C LYS A 380 -13.21 6.50 -33.45
N ILE A 381 -12.95 5.20 -33.27
CA ILE A 381 -13.26 4.53 -32.01
C ILE A 381 -12.42 5.11 -30.86
N GLY A 382 -11.12 5.38 -31.09
CA GLY A 382 -10.27 6.03 -30.09
C GLY A 382 -10.72 7.44 -29.72
N ALA A 383 -11.09 8.24 -30.73
CA ALA A 383 -11.69 9.55 -30.50
C ALA A 383 -13.01 9.44 -29.71
N PHE A 384 -13.91 8.52 -30.08
CA PHE A 384 -15.16 8.28 -29.37
C PHE A 384 -14.93 7.86 -27.90
N LYS A 385 -13.94 7.00 -27.62
CA LYS A 385 -13.60 6.59 -26.25
C LYS A 385 -13.08 7.75 -25.40
N THR A 386 -12.42 8.73 -26.02
CA THR A 386 -12.08 9.99 -25.34
C THR A 386 -13.35 10.77 -24.95
N LEU A 387 -14.39 10.78 -25.79
CA LEU A 387 -15.69 11.38 -25.46
C LEU A 387 -16.41 10.61 -24.34
N CYS A 388 -16.32 9.28 -24.31
CA CYS A 388 -16.83 8.47 -23.20
C CYS A 388 -16.17 8.85 -21.87
N LEU A 389 -14.84 9.00 -21.86
CA LEU A 389 -14.10 9.45 -20.68
C LEU A 389 -14.55 10.85 -20.24
N GLU A 390 -14.72 11.78 -21.18
CA GLU A 390 -15.19 13.13 -20.85
C GLU A 390 -16.57 13.10 -20.19
N ALA A 391 -17.52 12.33 -20.74
CA ALA A 391 -18.82 12.12 -20.11
C ALA A 391 -18.69 11.51 -18.69
N ALA A 392 -17.80 10.52 -18.51
CA ALA A 392 -17.54 9.92 -17.20
C ALA A 392 -17.02 10.96 -16.19
N ARG A 393 -16.08 11.82 -16.61
CA ARG A 393 -15.47 12.86 -15.78
C ARG A 393 -16.47 13.93 -15.38
N ARG A 394 -17.33 14.36 -16.30
CA ARG A 394 -18.41 15.33 -16.01
C ARG A 394 -19.40 14.80 -14.98
N VAL A 395 -19.72 13.50 -15.01
CA VAL A 395 -20.58 12.88 -13.98
C VAL A 395 -19.82 12.69 -12.67
N ALA A 396 -18.56 12.24 -12.70
CA ALA A 396 -17.76 12.05 -11.49
C ALA A 396 -17.53 13.36 -10.74
N ASP A 397 -17.23 14.45 -11.45
CA ASP A 397 -17.00 15.79 -10.91
C ASP A 397 -15.95 15.79 -9.77
N GLY A 398 -14.86 15.05 -9.98
CA GLY A 398 -13.78 14.88 -9.00
C GLY A 398 -14.14 14.04 -7.76
N ARG A 399 -15.37 13.53 -7.66
CA ARG A 399 -15.81 12.69 -6.55
C ARG A 399 -15.25 11.27 -6.68
N ARG A 400 -15.00 10.64 -5.53
CA ARG A 400 -14.60 9.22 -5.44
C ARG A 400 -15.76 8.28 -5.78
N GLY A 401 -15.42 7.01 -6.01
CA GLY A 401 -16.40 5.96 -6.28
C GLY A 401 -16.96 5.96 -7.70
N TYR A 402 -16.20 6.55 -8.63
CA TYR A 402 -16.46 6.52 -10.07
C TYR A 402 -15.28 5.86 -10.77
N GLY A 403 -15.55 5.20 -11.89
CA GLY A 403 -14.51 4.54 -12.66
C GLY A 403 -14.86 4.33 -14.11
N VAL A 404 -13.89 3.81 -14.86
CA VAL A 404 -14.03 3.46 -16.27
C VAL A 404 -13.48 2.05 -16.53
N LEU A 405 -14.08 1.35 -17.49
CA LEU A 405 -13.42 0.21 -18.15
C LEU A 405 -13.05 0.65 -19.56
N CYS A 406 -11.77 0.55 -19.91
CA CYS A 406 -11.26 0.94 -21.22
C CYS A 406 -10.10 0.02 -21.65
N ASP A 407 -10.12 -0.44 -22.89
CA ASP A 407 -9.06 -1.27 -23.47
C ASP A 407 -7.90 -0.45 -24.02
N SER A 408 -6.74 -1.08 -24.14
CA SER A 408 -5.56 -0.43 -24.72
C SER A 408 -5.64 -0.31 -26.23
N ARG A 409 -6.11 -1.36 -26.91
CA ARG A 409 -6.02 -1.46 -28.38
C ARG A 409 -6.68 -0.30 -29.10
N LEU A 410 -7.85 0.13 -28.63
CA LEU A 410 -8.63 1.20 -29.25
C LEU A 410 -8.83 2.39 -28.30
N GLY A 411 -8.47 2.27 -27.02
CA GLY A 411 -8.76 3.28 -25.99
C GLY A 411 -7.53 3.89 -25.31
N GLN A 412 -6.33 3.72 -25.88
CA GLN A 412 -5.07 4.17 -25.28
C GLN A 412 -5.09 5.66 -24.88
N ASP A 413 -5.55 6.55 -25.76
CA ASP A 413 -5.60 7.99 -25.46
C ASP A 413 -6.53 8.32 -24.28
N ALA A 414 -7.65 7.59 -24.16
CA ALA A 414 -8.54 7.72 -23.03
C ALA A 414 -7.86 7.24 -21.73
N LEU A 415 -7.15 6.11 -21.77
CA LEU A 415 -6.39 5.61 -20.60
C LEU A 415 -5.31 6.61 -20.15
N PHE A 416 -4.57 7.22 -21.08
CA PHE A 416 -3.55 8.22 -20.76
C PHE A 416 -4.16 9.47 -20.11
N LYS A 417 -5.32 9.92 -20.59
CA LYS A 417 -6.04 11.06 -20.01
C LYS A 417 -6.72 10.75 -18.67
N ALA A 418 -7.11 9.49 -18.44
CA ALA A 418 -7.77 9.06 -17.21
C ALA A 418 -6.78 8.87 -16.04
N THR A 419 -5.54 8.49 -16.35
CA THR A 419 -4.48 8.25 -15.36
C THR A 419 -4.21 9.52 -14.53
N GLY A 420 -4.13 9.38 -13.20
CA GLY A 420 -3.91 10.46 -12.24
C GLY A 420 -5.15 11.30 -11.93
N GLN A 421 -6.33 10.98 -12.47
CA GLN A 421 -7.57 11.75 -12.25
C GLN A 421 -8.39 11.25 -11.05
N GLY A 422 -7.91 10.25 -10.30
CA GLY A 422 -8.62 9.69 -9.14
C GLY A 422 -9.80 8.78 -9.48
N LEU A 423 -9.93 8.38 -10.75
CA LEU A 423 -10.90 7.38 -11.19
C LEU A 423 -10.38 5.96 -10.92
N TRP A 424 -11.29 5.03 -10.65
CA TRP A 424 -10.96 3.60 -10.74
C TRP A 424 -10.87 3.20 -12.22
N ILE A 425 -9.77 2.59 -12.65
CA ILE A 425 -9.53 2.29 -14.08
C ILE A 425 -9.31 0.79 -14.22
N GLY A 426 -10.27 0.07 -14.80
CA GLY A 426 -10.05 -1.32 -15.21
C GLY A 426 -9.73 -1.42 -16.69
N ARG A 427 -8.76 -2.27 -17.02
CA ARG A 427 -8.26 -2.48 -18.38
C ARG A 427 -8.34 -3.98 -18.72
N PRO A 428 -9.15 -4.37 -19.72
CA PRO A 428 -9.30 -5.77 -20.09
C PRO A 428 -8.00 -6.33 -20.69
N VAL A 429 -7.74 -7.60 -20.42
CA VAL A 429 -6.63 -8.35 -21.04
C VAL A 429 -7.11 -9.42 -22.00
N GLU A 430 -8.38 -9.83 -21.94
CA GLU A 430 -8.91 -10.91 -22.78
C GLU A 430 -9.09 -10.50 -24.25
N LEU A 431 -8.99 -11.46 -25.16
CA LEU A 431 -9.51 -11.32 -26.51
C LEU A 431 -11.05 -11.41 -26.48
N PRO A 432 -11.78 -10.49 -27.15
CA PRO A 432 -13.24 -10.48 -27.10
C PRO A 432 -13.87 -11.83 -27.49
N GLY A 433 -14.60 -12.45 -26.56
CA GLY A 433 -15.32 -13.70 -26.78
C GLY A 433 -14.46 -14.97 -26.78
N SER A 434 -13.19 -14.90 -26.38
CA SER A 434 -12.31 -16.08 -26.31
C SER A 434 -12.82 -17.13 -25.33
N ARG A 435 -12.87 -18.39 -25.79
CA ARG A 435 -13.12 -19.58 -24.96
C ARG A 435 -12.37 -20.78 -25.58
N PRO A 436 -11.31 -21.33 -24.94
CA PRO A 436 -10.75 -20.92 -23.64
C PRO A 436 -10.26 -19.47 -23.65
N LEU A 437 -10.11 -18.86 -22.47
CA LEU A 437 -9.62 -17.50 -22.31
C LEU A 437 -8.26 -17.36 -22.99
N THR A 438 -8.17 -16.42 -23.93
CA THR A 438 -6.92 -15.98 -24.55
C THR A 438 -6.76 -14.49 -24.33
N THR A 439 -5.52 -14.00 -24.26
CA THR A 439 -5.23 -12.60 -23.99
C THR A 439 -4.83 -11.84 -25.25
N GLU A 440 -5.00 -10.52 -25.23
CA GLU A 440 -4.52 -9.64 -26.29
C GLU A 440 -2.99 -9.82 -26.47
N PRO A 441 -2.47 -9.89 -27.70
CA PRO A 441 -1.05 -10.18 -27.97
C PRO A 441 -0.07 -9.23 -27.27
N GLU A 442 -0.47 -7.97 -27.07
CA GLU A 442 0.30 -6.91 -26.39
C GLU A 442 0.62 -7.21 -24.91
N ILE A 443 -0.16 -8.08 -24.26
CA ILE A 443 0.13 -8.51 -22.89
C ILE A 443 1.38 -9.39 -22.85
N GLY A 444 1.68 -10.08 -23.96
CA GLY A 444 2.83 -10.95 -24.13
C GLY A 444 2.60 -12.37 -23.60
N PRO A 445 3.36 -13.36 -24.09
CA PRO A 445 3.16 -14.77 -23.76
C PRO A 445 3.44 -15.11 -22.29
N ASP A 446 4.20 -14.27 -21.57
CA ASP A 446 4.54 -14.39 -20.15
C ASP A 446 3.82 -13.34 -19.28
N PHE A 447 2.94 -12.55 -19.90
CA PHE A 447 2.23 -11.42 -19.31
C PHE A 447 3.16 -10.29 -18.80
N GLY A 448 4.36 -10.17 -19.40
CA GLY A 448 5.33 -9.13 -19.09
C GLY A 448 4.84 -7.71 -19.39
N GLY A 449 3.93 -7.54 -20.36
CA GLY A 449 3.39 -6.23 -20.73
C GLY A 449 2.61 -5.53 -19.61
N LEU A 450 2.17 -6.27 -18.58
CA LEU A 450 1.58 -5.68 -17.38
C LEU A 450 2.57 -4.79 -16.59
N GLY A 451 3.87 -5.00 -16.73
CA GLY A 451 4.89 -4.17 -16.06
C GLY A 451 4.96 -2.73 -16.58
N GLU A 452 4.34 -2.44 -17.73
CA GLU A 452 4.27 -1.10 -18.32
C GLU A 452 3.05 -0.31 -17.83
N TRP A 453 2.15 -0.93 -17.06
CA TRP A 453 0.90 -0.29 -16.67
C TRP A 453 1.08 0.61 -15.44
N PRO A 454 0.39 1.76 -15.37
CA PRO A 454 0.29 2.52 -14.13
C PRO A 454 -0.29 1.66 -13.00
N ARG A 455 0.30 1.73 -11.80
CA ARG A 455 -0.11 0.92 -10.63
C ARG A 455 -1.55 1.15 -10.17
N GLU A 456 -2.17 2.26 -10.56
CA GLU A 456 -3.58 2.55 -10.24
C GLU A 456 -4.57 1.87 -11.19
N HIS A 457 -4.09 1.19 -12.24
CA HIS A 457 -4.93 0.42 -13.16
C HIS A 457 -5.20 -0.99 -12.61
N VAL A 458 -6.37 -1.53 -12.96
CA VAL A 458 -6.84 -2.85 -12.56
C VAL A 458 -6.83 -3.77 -13.77
N VAL A 459 -6.18 -4.93 -13.65
CA VAL A 459 -6.22 -5.98 -14.66
C VAL A 459 -7.59 -6.62 -14.64
N LYS A 460 -8.36 -6.45 -15.72
CA LYS A 460 -9.66 -7.09 -15.88
C LYS A 460 -9.55 -8.29 -16.81
N ALA A 461 -10.03 -9.45 -16.38
CA ALA A 461 -10.07 -10.65 -17.21
C ALA A 461 -11.49 -11.22 -17.22
N LEU A 462 -12.06 -11.44 -18.41
CA LEU A 462 -13.35 -12.10 -18.58
C LEU A 462 -13.19 -13.58 -18.95
N CYS A 463 -13.74 -14.47 -18.12
CA CYS A 463 -13.71 -15.91 -18.33
C CYS A 463 -15.13 -16.45 -18.55
N PHE A 464 -15.37 -17.04 -19.72
CA PHE A 464 -16.59 -17.80 -20.02
C PHE A 464 -16.42 -19.26 -19.59
N CYS A 465 -16.97 -19.63 -18.44
CA CYS A 465 -16.80 -20.95 -17.84
C CYS A 465 -18.10 -21.49 -17.25
N HIS A 466 -18.23 -22.81 -17.11
CA HIS A 466 -19.36 -23.48 -16.49
C HIS A 466 -18.85 -24.69 -15.69
N PRO A 467 -19.44 -25.06 -14.53
CA PRO A 467 -19.03 -26.24 -13.76
C PRO A 467 -18.99 -27.53 -14.59
N ASP A 468 -19.90 -27.65 -15.57
CA ASP A 468 -19.98 -28.78 -16.52
C ASP A 468 -19.00 -28.71 -17.70
N ASP A 469 -18.11 -27.71 -17.76
CA ASP A 469 -17.01 -27.70 -18.73
C ASP A 469 -16.15 -28.96 -18.57
N ASP A 470 -15.66 -29.51 -19.69
CA ASP A 470 -14.76 -30.65 -19.64
C ASP A 470 -13.41 -30.31 -18.99
N ALA A 471 -12.66 -31.35 -18.63
CA ALA A 471 -11.39 -31.19 -17.92
C ALA A 471 -10.35 -30.38 -18.73
N GLU A 472 -10.33 -30.54 -20.06
CA GLU A 472 -9.39 -29.82 -20.92
C GLU A 472 -9.71 -28.32 -20.98
N MET A 473 -10.99 -27.96 -21.03
CA MET A 473 -11.44 -26.58 -20.96
C MET A 473 -11.08 -25.96 -19.62
N TRP A 474 -11.37 -26.64 -18.51
CA TRP A 474 -11.00 -26.14 -17.18
C TRP A 474 -9.48 -25.97 -17.03
N GLU A 475 -8.68 -26.94 -17.46
CA GLU A 475 -7.22 -26.85 -17.41
C GLU A 475 -6.70 -25.60 -18.13
N LYS A 476 -7.21 -25.31 -19.34
CA LYS A 476 -6.80 -24.13 -20.12
C LYS A 476 -7.25 -22.81 -19.49
N GLN A 477 -8.47 -22.77 -18.95
CA GLN A 477 -9.01 -21.58 -18.27
C GLN A 477 -8.21 -21.29 -16.99
N GLU A 478 -8.04 -22.29 -16.13
CA GLU A 478 -7.32 -22.17 -14.86
C GLU A 478 -5.86 -21.79 -15.07
N ALA A 479 -5.16 -22.45 -16.02
CA ALA A 479 -3.78 -22.13 -16.34
C ALA A 479 -3.61 -20.66 -16.76
N THR A 480 -4.55 -20.12 -17.54
CA THR A 480 -4.50 -18.73 -18.00
C THR A 480 -4.80 -17.75 -16.86
N VAL A 481 -5.87 -17.98 -16.10
CA VAL A 481 -6.28 -17.11 -14.99
C VAL A 481 -5.23 -17.09 -13.87
N LEU A 482 -4.68 -18.25 -13.49
CA LEU A 482 -3.65 -18.35 -12.45
C LEU A 482 -2.40 -17.56 -12.83
N ARG A 483 -1.95 -17.69 -14.08
CA ARG A 483 -0.77 -16.98 -14.59
C ARG A 483 -1.03 -15.46 -14.68
N LEU A 484 -2.22 -15.04 -15.11
CA LEU A 484 -2.61 -13.63 -15.15
C LEU A 484 -2.65 -13.02 -13.75
N PHE A 485 -3.28 -13.71 -12.79
CA PHE A 485 -3.33 -13.30 -11.40
C PHE A 485 -1.93 -13.14 -10.79
N ALA A 486 -1.06 -14.14 -10.98
CA ALA A 486 0.32 -14.07 -10.52
C ALA A 486 1.09 -12.89 -11.15
N ALA A 487 0.89 -12.63 -12.44
CA ALA A 487 1.52 -11.51 -13.15
C ALA A 487 0.99 -10.15 -12.68
N ALA A 488 -0.31 -10.02 -12.39
CA ALA A 488 -0.89 -8.81 -11.81
C ALA A 488 -0.28 -8.51 -10.43
N ARG A 489 -0.23 -9.52 -9.54
CA ARG A 489 0.37 -9.38 -8.20
C ARG A 489 1.85 -9.02 -8.24
N ARG A 490 2.63 -9.64 -9.14
CA ARG A 490 4.05 -9.30 -9.33
C ARG A 490 4.27 -7.83 -9.71
N ASN A 491 3.34 -7.23 -10.45
CA ASN A 491 3.43 -5.83 -10.89
C ASN A 491 2.69 -4.85 -9.96
N GLY A 492 2.10 -5.33 -8.86
CA GLY A 492 1.36 -4.50 -7.92
C GLY A 492 0.07 -3.93 -8.52
N LEU A 493 -0.59 -4.67 -9.41
CA LEU A 493 -1.88 -4.30 -10.01
C LEU A 493 -3.01 -5.10 -9.35
N GLU A 494 -4.14 -4.44 -9.07
CA GLU A 494 -5.36 -5.14 -8.67
C GLU A 494 -5.88 -6.02 -9.82
N PHE A 495 -6.57 -7.10 -9.48
CA PHE A 495 -7.13 -8.08 -10.40
C PHE A 495 -8.65 -8.16 -10.27
N LEU A 496 -9.36 -7.85 -11.35
CA LEU A 496 -10.79 -8.05 -11.50
C LEU A 496 -11.04 -9.29 -12.34
N LEU A 497 -11.72 -10.28 -11.75
CA LEU A 497 -12.17 -11.47 -12.47
C LEU A 497 -13.65 -11.33 -12.80
N GLU A 498 -13.96 -11.25 -14.09
CA GLU A 498 -15.31 -11.30 -14.62
C GLU A 498 -15.62 -12.75 -15.01
N VAL A 499 -16.71 -13.30 -14.45
CA VAL A 499 -17.17 -14.64 -14.81
C VAL A 499 -18.58 -14.57 -15.40
N ILE A 500 -18.73 -15.20 -16.55
CA ILE A 500 -20.02 -15.36 -17.22
C ILE A 500 -20.20 -16.86 -17.48
N PRO A 501 -21.17 -17.52 -16.81
CA PRO A 501 -21.60 -18.87 -17.12
C PRO A 501 -21.68 -19.15 -18.63
N SER A 502 -20.88 -20.11 -19.09
CA SER A 502 -20.89 -20.51 -20.50
C SER A 502 -22.15 -21.33 -20.84
N LYS A 503 -22.50 -21.41 -22.13
CA LYS A 503 -23.75 -22.05 -22.60
C LYS A 503 -23.69 -23.58 -22.72
N VAL A 504 -22.71 -24.24 -22.11
CA VAL A 504 -22.57 -25.71 -22.20
C VAL A 504 -23.57 -26.46 -21.31
N GLY A 505 -24.13 -25.79 -20.30
CA GLY A 505 -25.06 -26.38 -19.34
C GLY A 505 -26.08 -25.37 -18.82
N PRO A 506 -27.08 -25.84 -18.05
CA PRO A 506 -28.08 -24.99 -17.43
C PRO A 506 -27.46 -24.16 -16.30
N VAL A 507 -27.80 -22.86 -16.28
CA VAL A 507 -27.38 -21.96 -15.21
C VAL A 507 -28.40 -22.00 -14.07
N SER A 508 -27.92 -22.28 -12.86
CA SER A 508 -28.69 -22.31 -11.63
C SER A 508 -28.09 -21.36 -10.59
N GLU A 509 -28.75 -21.23 -9.43
CA GLU A 509 -28.23 -20.44 -8.31
C GLU A 509 -26.91 -21.01 -7.73
N GLU A 510 -26.54 -22.26 -8.05
CA GLU A 510 -25.29 -22.90 -7.61
C GLU A 510 -24.14 -22.72 -8.61
N THR A 511 -24.45 -22.36 -9.86
CA THR A 511 -23.46 -22.34 -10.96
C THR A 511 -22.34 -21.34 -10.68
N THR A 512 -22.67 -20.09 -10.35
CA THR A 512 -21.65 -19.05 -10.09
C THR A 512 -20.90 -19.27 -8.76
N PRO A 513 -21.57 -19.60 -7.63
CA PRO A 513 -20.87 -19.98 -6.40
C PRO A 513 -19.86 -21.12 -6.58
N ALA A 514 -20.16 -22.13 -7.41
CA ALA A 514 -19.24 -23.22 -7.71
C ALA A 514 -18.01 -22.74 -8.52
N ILE A 515 -18.22 -21.86 -9.50
CA ILE A 515 -17.12 -21.24 -10.27
C ILE A 515 -16.21 -20.40 -9.33
N ILE A 516 -16.82 -19.59 -8.45
CA ILE A 516 -16.10 -18.78 -7.47
C ILE A 516 -15.24 -19.67 -6.56
N GLN A 517 -15.84 -20.72 -5.97
CA GLN A 517 -15.12 -21.64 -5.11
C GLN A 517 -13.94 -22.29 -5.84
N ARG A 518 -14.14 -22.70 -7.09
CA ARG A 518 -13.10 -23.34 -7.90
C ARG A 518 -11.89 -22.44 -8.13
N PHE A 519 -12.09 -21.14 -8.37
CA PHE A 519 -10.97 -20.20 -8.51
C PHE A 519 -10.26 -19.92 -7.16
N TYR A 520 -10.99 -19.91 -6.04
CA TYR A 520 -10.34 -19.84 -4.73
C TYR A 520 -9.54 -21.11 -4.40
N ASP A 521 -10.06 -22.30 -4.73
CA ASP A 521 -9.34 -23.57 -4.57
C ASP A 521 -8.06 -23.61 -5.42
N LEU A 522 -8.07 -22.94 -6.58
CA LEU A 522 -6.90 -22.72 -7.44
C LEU A 522 -5.87 -21.74 -6.84
N GLY A 523 -6.22 -21.00 -5.79
CA GLY A 523 -5.39 -19.96 -5.19
C GLY A 523 -5.44 -18.62 -5.91
N VAL A 524 -6.50 -18.37 -6.69
CA VAL A 524 -6.77 -17.06 -7.31
C VAL A 524 -7.68 -16.27 -6.37
N TYR A 525 -7.19 -15.12 -5.92
CA TYR A 525 -7.92 -14.24 -4.99
C TYR A 525 -8.18 -12.88 -5.67
N PRO A 526 -9.23 -12.76 -6.50
CA PRO A 526 -9.54 -11.50 -7.18
C PRO A 526 -9.78 -10.38 -6.17
N ASP A 527 -9.20 -9.22 -6.44
CA ASP A 527 -9.49 -8.00 -5.71
C ASP A 527 -10.95 -7.60 -5.94
N TRP A 528 -11.42 -7.79 -7.17
CA TRP A 528 -12.78 -7.50 -7.60
C TRP A 528 -13.41 -8.69 -8.31
N TRP A 529 -14.69 -8.89 -8.09
CA TRP A 529 -15.54 -9.76 -8.89
C TRP A 529 -16.44 -8.91 -9.79
N LYS A 530 -16.60 -9.31 -11.05
CA LYS A 530 -17.62 -8.75 -11.93
C LYS A 530 -18.58 -9.87 -12.34
N LEU A 531 -19.82 -9.77 -11.86
CA LEU A 531 -20.80 -10.87 -11.91
C LEU A 531 -22.08 -10.45 -12.63
N GLU A 532 -22.71 -11.43 -13.28
CA GLU A 532 -24.03 -11.28 -13.88
C GLU A 532 -25.07 -10.94 -12.80
N PRO A 533 -26.13 -10.21 -13.17
CA PRO A 533 -27.22 -9.95 -12.26
C PRO A 533 -27.96 -11.25 -11.91
N PHE A 534 -28.06 -11.57 -10.62
CA PHE A 534 -28.88 -12.71 -10.19
C PHE A 534 -30.35 -12.34 -10.03
N ALA A 535 -31.23 -13.28 -10.35
CA ALA A 535 -32.68 -13.09 -10.32
C ALA A 535 -33.29 -13.12 -8.90
N THR A 536 -32.56 -13.64 -7.90
CA THR A 536 -33.05 -13.84 -6.54
C THR A 536 -32.04 -13.36 -5.50
N GLU A 537 -32.54 -12.98 -4.31
CA GLU A 537 -31.69 -12.68 -3.15
C GLU A 537 -30.91 -13.91 -2.68
N GLY A 538 -31.50 -15.11 -2.80
CA GLY A 538 -30.84 -16.37 -2.44
C GLY A 538 -29.58 -16.65 -3.28
N ALA A 539 -29.65 -16.43 -4.60
CA ALA A 539 -28.50 -16.57 -5.48
C ALA A 539 -27.38 -15.55 -5.14
N TRP A 540 -27.75 -14.30 -4.87
CA TRP A 540 -26.82 -13.27 -4.39
C TRP A 540 -26.14 -13.68 -3.08
N ALA A 541 -26.90 -14.18 -2.11
CA ALA A 541 -26.36 -14.62 -0.82
C ALA A 541 -25.36 -15.78 -0.96
N LYS A 542 -25.64 -16.77 -1.82
CA LYS A 542 -24.73 -17.89 -2.10
C LYS A 542 -23.42 -17.43 -2.73
N ALA A 543 -23.47 -16.50 -3.68
CA ALA A 543 -22.28 -15.95 -4.31
C ALA A 543 -21.44 -15.12 -3.31
N ALA A 544 -22.10 -14.29 -2.49
CA ALA A 544 -21.44 -13.48 -1.47
C ALA A 544 -20.80 -14.35 -0.37
N ASP A 545 -21.48 -15.40 0.09
CA ASP A 545 -20.94 -16.38 1.04
C ASP A 545 -19.72 -17.10 0.47
N ALA A 546 -19.78 -17.51 -0.80
CA ALA A 546 -18.65 -18.14 -1.49
C ALA A 546 -17.41 -17.26 -1.54
N ILE A 547 -17.58 -15.95 -1.65
CA ILE A 547 -16.47 -15.01 -1.61
C ILE A 547 -16.01 -14.79 -0.15
N ALA A 548 -16.92 -14.42 0.75
CA ALA A 548 -16.57 -14.00 2.11
C ALA A 548 -15.90 -15.11 2.94
N ARG A 549 -16.27 -16.38 2.71
CA ARG A 549 -15.65 -17.51 3.42
C ARG A 549 -14.21 -17.80 2.98
N ASN A 550 -13.84 -17.43 1.75
CA ASN A 550 -12.49 -17.65 1.20
C ASN A 550 -11.61 -16.39 1.29
N ASP A 551 -12.18 -15.20 1.10
CA ASP A 551 -11.47 -13.93 1.18
C ASP A 551 -12.35 -12.83 1.81
N PRO A 552 -12.28 -12.65 3.13
CA PRO A 552 -13.02 -11.59 3.82
C PRO A 552 -12.51 -10.18 3.47
N TYR A 553 -11.38 -10.08 2.76
CA TYR A 553 -10.73 -8.80 2.42
C TYR A 553 -10.85 -8.45 0.94
N THR A 554 -11.67 -9.14 0.14
CA THR A 554 -11.96 -8.71 -1.23
C THR A 554 -12.53 -7.28 -1.26
N ARG A 555 -12.34 -6.53 -2.34
CA ARG A 555 -12.96 -5.19 -2.49
C ARG A 555 -14.48 -5.32 -2.63
N GLY A 556 -14.91 -6.34 -3.37
CA GLY A 556 -16.30 -6.69 -3.56
C GLY A 556 -16.68 -6.94 -5.01
N ILE A 557 -17.97 -6.79 -5.29
CA ILE A 557 -18.59 -7.11 -6.58
C ILE A 557 -19.03 -5.82 -7.28
N VAL A 558 -18.77 -5.74 -8.59
CA VAL A 558 -19.46 -4.82 -9.51
C VAL A 558 -20.39 -5.61 -10.43
N VAL A 559 -21.66 -5.22 -10.47
CA VAL A 559 -22.67 -5.90 -11.31
C VAL A 559 -22.54 -5.46 -12.76
N LEU A 560 -22.59 -6.40 -13.69
CA LEU A 560 -22.54 -6.11 -15.12
C LEU A 560 -23.93 -5.94 -15.73
N GLY A 561 -24.03 -5.18 -16.83
CA GLY A 561 -25.33 -4.77 -17.38
C GLY A 561 -25.91 -5.63 -18.52
N LEU A 562 -25.12 -6.51 -19.16
CA LEU A 562 -25.54 -7.37 -20.30
C LEU A 562 -26.26 -6.69 -21.48
N ASP A 563 -26.21 -5.35 -21.62
CA ASP A 563 -27.06 -4.59 -22.56
C ASP A 563 -28.56 -4.76 -22.30
N ALA A 564 -28.91 -5.04 -21.05
CA ALA A 564 -30.27 -5.08 -20.60
C ALA A 564 -30.93 -3.69 -20.73
N PRO A 565 -32.25 -3.64 -21.04
CA PRO A 565 -33.03 -2.43 -20.94
C PRO A 565 -32.89 -1.77 -19.57
N GLN A 566 -33.01 -0.45 -19.52
CA GLN A 566 -32.85 0.30 -18.27
C GLN A 566 -33.74 -0.27 -17.15
N SER A 567 -35.01 -0.55 -17.41
CA SER A 567 -35.95 -1.11 -16.41
C SER A 567 -35.49 -2.44 -15.80
N GLU A 568 -34.81 -3.29 -16.57
CA GLU A 568 -34.26 -4.56 -16.06
C GLU A 568 -33.02 -4.30 -15.18
N LEU A 569 -32.19 -3.32 -15.54
CA LEU A 569 -31.08 -2.88 -14.69
C LEU A 569 -31.56 -2.28 -13.37
N GLU A 570 -32.66 -1.52 -13.38
CA GLU A 570 -33.23 -0.96 -12.15
C GLU A 570 -33.68 -2.07 -11.18
N ALA A 571 -34.37 -3.08 -11.69
CA ALA A 571 -34.78 -4.25 -10.90
C ALA A 571 -33.57 -5.04 -10.38
N SER A 572 -32.55 -5.23 -11.22
CA SER A 572 -31.30 -5.89 -10.83
C SER A 572 -30.56 -5.12 -9.73
N PHE A 573 -30.45 -3.79 -9.85
CA PHE A 573 -29.81 -2.95 -8.85
C PHE A 573 -30.54 -3.00 -7.52
N ALA A 574 -31.87 -3.05 -7.52
CA ALA A 574 -32.65 -3.17 -6.29
C ALA A 574 -32.35 -4.46 -5.50
N LEU A 575 -32.06 -5.57 -6.17
CA LEU A 575 -31.64 -6.82 -5.53
C LEU A 575 -30.18 -6.75 -5.09
N ALA A 576 -29.28 -6.37 -6.00
CA ALA A 576 -27.84 -6.35 -5.74
C ALA A 576 -27.46 -5.33 -4.65
N ALA A 577 -28.20 -4.22 -4.54
CA ALA A 577 -27.96 -3.19 -3.54
C ALA A 577 -28.21 -3.66 -2.10
N LYS A 578 -28.91 -4.78 -1.90
CA LYS A 578 -29.12 -5.38 -0.56
C LYS A 578 -27.95 -6.21 -0.09
N VAL A 579 -26.97 -6.47 -0.96
CA VAL A 579 -25.79 -7.27 -0.64
C VAL A 579 -24.64 -6.33 -0.32
N ASP A 580 -24.10 -6.42 0.89
CA ASP A 580 -23.01 -5.56 1.35
C ASP A 580 -21.75 -5.68 0.49
N LEU A 581 -21.51 -6.87 -0.05
CA LEU A 581 -20.34 -7.15 -0.89
C LEU A 581 -20.43 -6.48 -2.27
N VAL A 582 -21.63 -6.16 -2.75
CA VAL A 582 -21.79 -5.46 -4.02
C VAL A 582 -21.50 -3.98 -3.79
N ARG A 583 -20.50 -3.43 -4.46
CA ARG A 583 -20.10 -2.02 -4.35
C ARG A 583 -20.74 -1.12 -5.40
N GLY A 584 -21.21 -1.72 -6.50
CA GLY A 584 -21.92 -1.00 -7.54
C GLY A 584 -21.95 -1.74 -8.86
N PHE A 585 -21.78 -1.02 -9.96
CA PHE A 585 -21.99 -1.54 -11.30
C PHE A 585 -20.87 -1.18 -12.26
N ALA A 586 -20.72 -1.98 -13.31
CA ALA A 586 -19.93 -1.69 -14.50
C ALA A 586 -20.78 -1.90 -15.75
N VAL A 587 -21.32 -0.81 -16.29
CA VAL A 587 -22.30 -0.82 -17.40
C VAL A 587 -21.78 0.01 -18.57
N GLY A 588 -22.04 -0.46 -19.79
CA GLY A 588 -21.49 0.11 -21.02
C GLY A 588 -22.50 0.49 -22.07
N ARG A 589 -22.92 -0.48 -22.89
CA ARG A 589 -23.76 -0.23 -24.08
C ARG A 589 -25.07 0.51 -23.81
N THR A 590 -25.69 0.32 -22.64
CA THR A 590 -26.85 1.10 -22.20
C THR A 590 -26.57 2.61 -22.12
N ILE A 591 -25.32 3.00 -21.84
CA ILE A 591 -24.89 4.39 -21.76
C ILE A 591 -24.48 4.92 -23.14
N PHE A 592 -23.56 4.22 -23.83
CA PHE A 592 -22.90 4.77 -25.03
C PHE A 592 -23.50 4.27 -26.36
N GLY A 593 -24.23 3.15 -26.40
CA GLY A 593 -24.49 2.40 -27.64
C GLY A 593 -25.27 3.18 -28.70
N GLN A 594 -26.22 4.03 -28.29
CA GLN A 594 -26.92 4.91 -29.22
C GLN A 594 -26.07 6.12 -29.64
N ALA A 595 -25.32 6.72 -28.71
CA ALA A 595 -24.42 7.84 -29.00
C ALA A 595 -23.32 7.41 -29.99
N ALA A 596 -22.74 6.23 -29.81
CA ALA A 596 -21.74 5.65 -30.71
C ALA A 596 -22.28 5.50 -32.13
N ARG A 597 -23.47 4.90 -32.30
CA ARG A 597 -24.10 4.71 -33.62
C ARG A 597 -24.29 6.02 -34.37
N TYR A 598 -24.79 7.07 -33.70
CA TYR A 598 -24.99 8.36 -34.35
C TYR A 598 -23.68 9.11 -34.60
N TRP A 599 -22.75 9.09 -33.66
CA TRP A 599 -21.51 9.83 -33.77
C TRP A 599 -20.56 9.24 -34.81
N LEU A 600 -20.41 7.89 -34.86
CA LEU A 600 -19.57 7.21 -35.85
C LEU A 600 -20.06 7.42 -37.29
N ALA A 601 -21.39 7.50 -37.45
CA ALA A 601 -22.07 7.82 -38.70
C ALA A 601 -22.00 9.32 -39.08
N GLY A 602 -21.45 10.19 -38.22
CA GLY A 602 -21.37 11.63 -38.44
C GLY A 602 -22.70 12.38 -38.28
N ALA A 603 -23.69 11.79 -37.61
CA ALA A 603 -25.03 12.35 -37.44
C ALA A 603 -25.15 13.30 -36.22
N ILE A 604 -24.20 13.25 -35.28
CA ILE A 604 -24.13 14.15 -34.12
C ILE A 604 -22.68 14.60 -33.90
N ASP A 605 -22.50 15.77 -33.30
CA ASP A 605 -21.18 16.28 -32.91
C ASP A 605 -20.70 15.73 -31.55
N ASP A 606 -19.47 16.07 -31.20
CA ASP A 606 -18.79 15.62 -29.98
C ASP A 606 -19.57 16.01 -28.72
N GLU A 607 -20.01 17.26 -28.61
CA GLU A 607 -20.70 17.77 -27.42
C GLU A 607 -22.09 17.14 -27.25
N THR A 608 -22.80 16.89 -28.34
CA THR A 608 -24.07 16.16 -28.31
C THR A 608 -23.85 14.71 -27.87
N ALA A 609 -22.80 14.05 -28.34
CA ALA A 609 -22.46 12.69 -27.92
C ALA A 609 -22.13 12.64 -26.42
N VAL A 610 -21.28 13.55 -25.93
CA VAL A 610 -20.92 13.66 -24.51
C VAL A 610 -22.15 13.93 -23.65
N THR A 611 -22.97 14.91 -24.00
CA THR A 611 -24.18 15.27 -23.24
C THR A 611 -25.16 14.11 -23.12
N ARG A 612 -25.37 13.34 -24.20
CA ARG A 612 -26.23 12.14 -24.17
C ARG A 612 -25.67 11.06 -23.25
N MET A 613 -24.38 10.75 -23.37
CA MET A 613 -23.74 9.74 -22.52
C MET A 613 -23.73 10.17 -21.04
N GLN A 614 -23.47 11.45 -20.77
CA GLN A 614 -23.52 12.04 -19.43
C GLN A 614 -24.91 11.87 -18.81
N GLY A 615 -25.98 12.19 -19.55
CA GLY A 615 -27.36 12.03 -19.09
C GLY A 615 -27.70 10.58 -18.75
N ASN A 616 -27.37 9.64 -19.65
CA ASN A 616 -27.62 8.22 -19.44
C ASN A 616 -26.82 7.66 -18.25
N TYR A 617 -25.55 8.04 -18.13
CA TYR A 617 -24.69 7.59 -17.05
C TYR A 617 -25.15 8.15 -15.70
N ALA A 618 -25.46 9.44 -15.61
CA ALA A 618 -25.97 10.08 -14.40
C ALA A 618 -27.31 9.47 -13.95
N ALA A 619 -28.20 9.11 -14.88
CA ALA A 619 -29.44 8.42 -14.57
C ALA A 619 -29.19 7.06 -13.91
N LEU A 620 -28.29 6.24 -14.47
CA LEU A 620 -27.91 4.94 -13.86
C LEU A 620 -27.24 5.10 -12.49
N CYS A 621 -26.37 6.10 -12.32
CA CYS A 621 -25.81 6.43 -11.01
C CYS A 621 -26.92 6.75 -10.00
N SER A 622 -27.89 7.59 -10.38
CA SER A 622 -29.02 7.93 -9.51
C SER A 622 -29.88 6.72 -9.15
N THR A 623 -30.12 5.82 -10.09
CA THR A 623 -30.85 4.57 -9.85
C THR A 623 -30.11 3.71 -8.82
N TRP A 624 -28.81 3.49 -9.00
CA TRP A 624 -27.99 2.74 -8.06
C TRP A 624 -28.01 3.35 -6.65
N ASP A 625 -27.85 4.67 -6.57
CA ASP A 625 -27.80 5.40 -5.29
C ASP A 625 -29.12 5.31 -4.53
N LYS A 626 -30.25 5.41 -5.25
CA LYS A 626 -31.59 5.21 -4.66
C LYS A 626 -31.78 3.78 -4.18
N ALA A 627 -31.33 2.79 -4.94
CA ALA A 627 -31.41 1.38 -4.55
C ALA A 627 -30.59 1.11 -3.28
N ARG A 628 -29.36 1.65 -3.19
CA ARG A 628 -28.51 1.52 -2.00
C ARG A 628 -29.11 2.21 -0.78
N ALA A 629 -29.57 3.44 -0.92
CA ALA A 629 -30.22 4.17 0.17
C ALA A 629 -31.57 3.53 0.61
N ALA A 630 -32.21 2.73 -0.24
CA ALA A 630 -33.39 1.95 0.12
C ALA A 630 -33.04 0.66 0.87
N ALA A 631 -31.88 0.05 0.58
CA ALA A 631 -31.40 -1.15 1.27
C ALA A 631 -30.81 -0.85 2.67
N GLU A 632 -30.32 0.37 2.91
CA GLU A 632 -29.76 0.81 4.20
C GLU A 632 -30.82 1.27 5.22
N ARG A 633 -32.09 1.40 4.80
CA ARG A 633 -33.24 1.77 5.65
C ARG A 633 -34.01 0.54 6.07
#